data_AF-A0A2M7JSZ1-F1
#
_entry.id   AF-A0A2M7JSZ1-F1
#
_cell.length_a   1.000
_cell.length_b   1.000
_cell.length_c   1.000
_cell.angle_alpha   90.00
_cell.angle_beta   90.00
_cell.angle_gamma   90.00
#
_symmetry.space_group_name_H-M   'P 1'
#
loop_
_entity.id
_entity.type
_entity.pdbx_description
1 polymer ?
#
loop_
_entity_poly.entity_id
_entity_poly.type
_entity_poly.pdbx_seq_one_letter_code
_entity_poly.pdbx_strand_id
1 'polypeptide(L)'
;EASKAYLGYDVGAECNVSVGEAILRSKEGYDGVVHLMPFACMPETTASGILTKVGKDWDIPILTLILDEQEIEGRIQTLLEAFVEMLEWKRRAA
;
A
#
# COMPACT_ATOMS: atom_id res chain seq x y z
N GLU A 1 -10.25 -3.49 12.27
CA GLU A 1 -10.78 -4.88 12.36
C GLU A 1 -10.31 -5.75 11.20
N ALA A 2 -10.34 -5.26 9.95
CA ALA A 2 -9.88 -6.02 8.77
C ALA A 2 -8.42 -6.52 8.86
N SER A 3 -7.53 -5.79 9.53
CA SER A 3 -6.12 -6.19 9.73
C SER A 3 -5.92 -7.41 10.64
N LYS A 4 -6.93 -7.84 11.40
CA LYS A 4 -6.83 -9.00 12.31
C LYS A 4 -6.47 -10.31 11.60
N ALA A 5 -6.75 -10.41 10.30
CA ALA A 5 -6.38 -11.57 9.47
C ALA A 5 -4.85 -11.73 9.32
N TYR A 6 -4.09 -10.64 9.49
CA TYR A 6 -2.64 -10.62 9.36
C TYR A 6 -1.93 -10.28 10.67
N LEU A 7 -2.60 -9.53 11.56
CA LEU A 7 -2.05 -9.02 12.81
C LEU A 7 -2.90 -9.50 13.99
N GLY A 8 -2.32 -10.39 14.82
CA GLY A 8 -2.98 -10.92 16.02
C GLY A 8 -3.04 -9.95 17.21
N TYR A 9 -2.34 -8.82 17.12
CA TYR A 9 -2.26 -7.79 18.16
C TYR A 9 -2.04 -6.42 17.52
N ASP A 10 -2.13 -5.37 18.32
CA ASP A 10 -1.84 -4.00 17.89
C ASP A 10 -0.32 -3.77 17.85
N VAL A 11 0.22 -3.58 16.65
CA VAL A 11 1.66 -3.29 16.45
C VAL A 11 1.98 -1.85 16.88
N GLY A 12 0.97 -1.00 16.99
CA GLY A 12 1.09 0.42 17.28
C GLY A 12 1.31 1.27 16.03
N ALA A 13 1.24 2.59 16.21
CA ALA A 13 1.22 3.58 15.14
C ALA A 13 0.12 3.28 14.11
N GLU A 14 0.38 3.52 12.83
CA GLU A 14 -0.61 3.37 11.76
C GLU A 14 -0.60 1.98 11.11
N CYS A 15 0.28 1.05 11.53
CA CYS A 15 0.47 -0.24 10.86
C CYS A 15 -0.83 -1.05 10.70
N ASN A 16 -1.56 -1.23 11.80
CA ASN A 16 -2.84 -1.95 11.81
C ASN A 16 -3.91 -1.23 10.97
N VAL A 17 -3.83 0.09 10.84
CA VAL A 17 -4.74 0.92 10.03
C VAL A 17 -4.40 0.78 8.57
N SER A 18 -3.12 0.96 8.18
CA SER A 18 -2.62 0.81 6.81
C SER A 18 -3.01 -0.53 6.19
N VAL A 19 -2.79 -1.63 6.92
CA VAL A 19 -3.19 -2.98 6.49
C VAL A 19 -4.72 -3.11 6.40
N GLY A 20 -5.42 -2.55 7.38
CA GLY A 20 -6.88 -2.63 7.42
C GLY A 20 -7.56 -1.89 6.27
N GLU A 21 -7.13 -0.65 6.00
CA GLU A 21 -7.64 0.18 4.91
C GLU A 21 -7.39 -0.49 3.56
N ALA A 22 -6.20 -1.03 3.30
CA ALA A 22 -5.92 -1.71 2.03
C ALA A 22 -6.91 -2.86 1.74
N ILE A 23 -7.29 -3.63 2.77
CA ILE A 23 -8.27 -4.72 2.67
C ILE A 23 -9.71 -4.18 2.50
N LEU A 24 -10.03 -3.04 3.12
CA LEU A 24 -11.36 -2.45 2.95
C LEU A 24 -11.52 -1.85 1.55
N ARG A 25 -10.50 -1.14 1.04
CA ARG A 25 -10.53 -0.54 -0.30
C ARG A 25 -10.58 -1.58 -1.41
N SER A 26 -9.93 -2.73 -1.25
CA SER A 26 -10.09 -3.83 -2.22
C SER A 26 -11.53 -4.32 -2.32
N LYS A 27 -12.25 -4.40 -1.19
CA LYS A 27 -13.66 -4.79 -1.16
C LYS A 27 -14.61 -3.72 -1.71
N GLU A 28 -14.22 -2.46 -1.60
CA GLU A 28 -14.97 -1.32 -2.16
C GLU A 28 -14.75 -1.16 -3.68
N GLY A 29 -13.89 -1.97 -4.29
CA GLY A 29 -13.66 -1.96 -5.75
C GLY A 29 -12.63 -0.93 -6.21
N TYR A 30 -11.70 -0.52 -5.33
CA TYR A 30 -10.60 0.36 -5.71
C TYR A 30 -9.60 -0.37 -6.60
N ASP A 31 -9.09 0.32 -7.63
CA ASP A 31 -8.14 -0.24 -8.59
C ASP A 31 -6.74 -0.46 -7.99
N GLY A 32 -6.36 0.27 -6.93
CA GLY A 32 -5.05 0.18 -6.29
C GLY A 32 -4.94 1.05 -5.04
N VAL A 33 -3.86 0.85 -4.27
CA VAL A 33 -3.56 1.60 -3.03
C VAL A 33 -2.15 2.16 -3.09
N VAL A 34 -1.97 3.41 -2.66
CA VAL A 34 -0.66 4.01 -2.42
C VAL A 34 -0.42 4.08 -0.92
N HIS A 35 0.59 3.36 -0.44
CA HIS A 35 1.03 3.35 0.94
C HIS A 35 2.16 4.36 1.14
N LEU A 36 1.93 5.37 1.97
CA LEU A 36 2.92 6.40 2.27
C LEU A 36 3.59 6.09 3.61
N MET A 37 4.91 5.93 3.62
CA MET A 37 5.68 5.70 4.85
C MET A 37 6.76 6.78 5.05
N PRO A 38 6.53 7.78 5.91
CA PRO A 38 7.53 8.80 6.21
C PRO A 38 8.68 8.24 7.05
N PHE A 39 9.91 8.61 6.70
CA PHE A 39 11.16 8.31 7.42
C PHE A 39 11.44 6.83 7.74
N ALA A 40 10.80 5.90 7.01
CA ALA A 40 10.95 4.47 7.24
C ALA A 40 10.80 4.04 8.71
N CYS A 41 9.81 4.59 9.42
CA CYS A 41 9.51 4.21 10.79
C CYS A 41 9.23 2.70 10.90
N MET A 42 9.79 2.05 11.93
CA MET A 42 9.77 0.60 12.13
C MET A 42 8.37 -0.07 12.09
N PRO A 43 7.28 0.53 12.62
CA PRO A 43 5.93 -0.02 12.47
C PRO A 43 5.46 -0.06 11.01
N GLU A 44 5.78 0.96 10.21
CA GLU A 44 5.37 1.04 8.80
C GLU A 44 6.22 0.15 7.88
N THR A 45 7.47 -0.15 8.24
CA THR A 45 8.23 -1.22 7.57
C THR A 45 7.54 -2.58 7.73
N THR A 46 7.00 -2.85 8.92
CA THR A 46 6.20 -4.06 9.17
C THR A 46 4.92 -4.05 8.34
N ALA A 47 4.23 -2.90 8.28
CA ALA A 47 3.04 -2.73 7.45
C ALA A 47 3.34 -3.00 5.97
N SER A 48 4.40 -2.41 5.40
CA SER A 48 4.79 -2.60 3.99
C SER A 48 5.04 -4.08 3.63
N GLY A 49 5.70 -4.83 4.52
CA GLY A 49 5.90 -6.27 4.35
C GLY A 49 4.58 -7.05 4.31
N ILE A 50 3.63 -6.71 5.17
CA ILE A 50 2.30 -7.32 5.20
C ILE A 50 1.47 -6.91 3.98
N LEU A 51 1.53 -5.63 3.59
CA LEU A 51 0.83 -5.08 2.43
C LEU A 51 1.22 -5.80 1.14
N THR A 52 2.48 -6.21 0.99
CA THR A 52 2.92 -7.05 -0.14
C THR A 52 2.12 -8.36 -0.24
N LYS A 53 1.76 -8.96 0.89
CA LYS A 53 0.92 -10.16 0.93
C LYS A 53 -0.56 -9.82 0.73
N VAL A 54 -1.06 -8.77 1.40
CA VAL A 54 -2.44 -8.29 1.24
C VAL A 54 -2.77 -8.00 -0.23
N GLY A 55 -1.87 -7.32 -0.95
CA GLY A 55 -2.11 -7.01 -2.35
C GLY A 55 -2.29 -8.24 -3.24
N LYS A 56 -1.61 -9.35 -2.91
CA LYS A 56 -1.77 -10.64 -3.61
C LYS A 56 -3.06 -11.35 -3.18
N ASP A 57 -3.31 -11.43 -1.88
CA ASP A 57 -4.44 -12.17 -1.33
C ASP A 57 -5.80 -11.52 -1.69
N TRP A 58 -5.82 -10.20 -1.83
CA TRP A 58 -7.02 -9.41 -2.12
C TRP A 58 -7.04 -8.82 -3.54
N ASP A 59 -6.10 -9.24 -4.39
CA ASP A 59 -5.92 -8.79 -5.77
C ASP A 59 -5.96 -7.25 -5.98
N ILE A 60 -5.44 -6.50 -5.01
CA ILE A 60 -5.29 -5.04 -5.08
C ILE A 60 -3.82 -4.66 -5.21
N PRO A 61 -3.39 -4.05 -6.33
CA PRO A 61 -2.02 -3.54 -6.45
C PRO A 61 -1.71 -2.47 -5.39
N ILE A 62 -0.52 -2.55 -4.79
CA ILE A 62 -0.08 -1.61 -3.75
C ILE A 62 1.28 -1.01 -4.13
N LEU A 63 1.36 0.31 -4.16
CA LEU A 63 2.60 1.07 -4.32
C LEU A 63 3.03 1.63 -2.97
N THR A 64 4.19 1.25 -2.45
CA THR A 64 4.78 1.88 -1.26
C THR A 64 5.73 3.00 -1.67
N LEU A 65 5.50 4.20 -1.15
CA LEU A 65 6.39 5.36 -1.27
C LEU A 65 7.00 5.68 0.09
N ILE A 66 8.32 5.67 0.16
CA ILE A 66 9.07 6.08 1.34
C ILE A 66 9.29 7.58 1.20
N LEU A 67 8.83 8.36 2.17
CA LEU A 67 9.02 9.81 2.15
C LEU A 67 10.22 10.15 3.02
N ASP A 68 11.37 10.37 2.39
CA ASP A 68 12.58 10.88 3.04
C ASP A 68 13.13 12.12 2.31
N GLU A 69 14.11 12.79 2.93
CA GLU A 69 14.71 14.03 2.43
C GLU A 69 15.49 13.84 1.11
N GLN A 70 15.69 12.60 0.66
CA GLN A 70 16.42 12.23 -0.55
C GLN A 70 15.50 11.86 -1.73
N GLU A 71 14.18 11.86 -1.54
CA GLU A 71 13.23 11.66 -2.64
C GLU A 71 13.28 12.88 -3.58
N ILE A 72 14.10 12.75 -4.63
CA ILE A 72 14.17 13.68 -5.76
C ILE A 72 12.76 13.77 -6.33
N GLU A 73 12.11 14.93 -6.18
CA GLU A 73 10.71 15.25 -6.51
C GLU A 73 10.17 14.60 -7.81
N GLY A 74 11.01 14.44 -8.84
CA GLY A 74 10.65 13.77 -10.10
C GLY A 74 10.45 12.25 -10.04
N ARG A 75 11.03 11.56 -9.05
CA ARG A 75 10.91 10.10 -8.91
C ARG A 75 9.52 9.68 -8.45
N ILE A 76 8.93 10.39 -7.47
CA ILE A 76 7.58 10.11 -6.99
C ILE A 76 6.57 10.28 -8.12
N GLN A 77 6.67 11.37 -8.89
CA GLN A 77 5.79 11.60 -10.04
C GLN A 77 5.90 10.46 -11.06
N THR A 78 7.12 10.07 -11.44
CA THR A 78 7.34 8.99 -12.41
C THR A 78 6.79 7.64 -11.91
N LEU A 79 6.96 7.33 -10.62
CA LEU A 79 6.42 6.10 -10.01
C LEU A 79 4.89 6.10 -9.98
N LEU A 80 4.28 7.25 -9.67
CA LEU A 80 2.82 7.38 -9.68
C LEU A 80 2.26 7.27 -11.10
N GLU A 81 2.89 7.92 -12.08
CA GLU A 81 2.52 7.80 -13.50
C GLU A 81 2.57 6.33 -13.95
N ALA A 82 3.69 5.65 -13.71
CA ALA A 82 3.84 4.24 -14.06
C ALA A 82 2.84 3.33 -13.33
N PHE A 83 2.53 3.63 -12.06
CA PHE A 83 1.55 2.86 -11.29
C PHE A 83 0.14 3.03 -11.86
N VAL A 84 -0.27 4.26 -12.18
CA VAL A 84 -1.57 4.53 -12.80
C VAL A 84 -1.67 3.85 -14.17
N GLU A 85 -0.63 3.92 -15.01
CA GLU A 85 -0.60 3.22 -16.30
C GLU A 85 -0.78 1.71 -16.14
N MET A 86 -0.10 1.10 -15.16
CA MET A 86 -0.26 -0.32 -14.84
C MET A 86 -1.70 -0.66 -14.41
N LEU A 87 -2.34 0.19 -13.59
CA LEU A 87 -3.73 0.00 -13.16
C LEU A 87 -4.69 0.06 -14.36
N GLU A 88 -4.51 1.04 -15.26
CA GLU A 88 -5.31 1.15 -16.47
C GLU A 88 -5.15 -0.06 -17.41
N TRP A 89 -3.95 -0.63 -17.48
CA TRP A 89 -3.70 -1.85 -18.26
C TRP A 89 -4.42 -3.04 -17.65
N LYS A 90 -4.33 -3.22 -16.32
CA LYS A 90 -5.05 -4.29 -15.60
C LYS A 90 -6.55 -4.18 -15.85
N ARG A 91 -7.12 -2.96 -15.78
CA ARG A 91 -8.55 -2.72 -16.02
C ARG A 91 -8.98 -2.98 -17.47
N ARG A 92 -8.13 -2.70 -18.45
CA ARG A 92 -8.41 -2.97 -19.88
C ARG A 92 -8.30 -4.45 -20.23
N ALA A 93 -7.51 -5.22 -19.48
CA ALA A 93 -7.30 -6.65 -19.70
C ALA A 93 -8.33 -7.54 -18.99
N ALA A 94 -9.08 -6.99 -18.02
CA ALA A 94 -10.20 -7.64 -17.33
C ALA A 94 -11.49 -7.54 -18.16
#